data_AF-A0A9Q3FHA6-F1
#
_entry.id   AF-A0A9Q3FHA6-F1
#
_cell.length_a   1.000
_cell.length_b   1.000
_cell.length_c   1.000
_cell.angle_alpha   90.00
_cell.angle_beta   90.00
_cell.angle_gamma   90.00
#
_symmetry.space_group_name_H-M   'P 1'
#
loop_
_entity.id
_entity.type
_entity.pdbx_description
1 polymer ?
#
loop_
_entity_poly.entity_id
_entity_poly.type
_entity_poly.pdbx_seq_one_letter_code
_entity_poly.pdbx_strand_id
1 'polypeptide(L)'
;MKEEIIEILFQYREAFASDNEPLGAIKGHEVDKILHVERPYPSLLRKPAYPASPGAREALKSHINELMKLGALRKVGNDGEVSLE
;
A
#
# COMPACT_ATOMS: atom_id res chain seq x y z
N MET A 1 -0.40 -38.44 -7.50
CA MET A 1 -1.45 -37.44 -7.16
C MET A 1 -1.02 -36.48 -6.05
N LYS A 2 -0.61 -36.94 -4.85
CA LYS A 2 -0.14 -36.03 -3.79
C LYS A 2 1.24 -35.44 -4.10
N GLU A 3 2.18 -36.24 -4.63
CA GLU A 3 3.49 -35.72 -5.06
C GLU A 3 3.37 -34.72 -6.22
N GLU A 4 2.54 -35.02 -7.23
CA GLU A 4 2.31 -34.15 -8.39
C GLU A 4 1.78 -32.77 -7.98
N ILE A 5 0.85 -32.71 -7.01
CA ILE A 5 0.34 -31.42 -6.50
C ILE A 5 1.45 -30.63 -5.80
N ILE A 6 2.31 -31.30 -5.02
CA ILE A 6 3.42 -30.64 -4.32
C ILE A 6 4.44 -30.09 -5.32
N GLU A 7 4.76 -30.84 -6.38
CA GLU A 7 5.65 -30.37 -7.45
C GLU A 7 5.11 -29.13 -8.14
N ILE A 8 3.82 -29.11 -8.49
CA ILE A 8 3.16 -27.94 -9.10
C ILE A 8 3.23 -26.74 -8.16
N LEU A 9 2.87 -26.90 -6.89
CA LEU A 9 2.91 -25.80 -5.92
C LEU A 9 4.34 -25.26 -5.72
N PHE A 10 5.34 -26.14 -5.73
CA PHE A 10 6.74 -25.74 -5.61
C PHE A 10 7.25 -25.01 -6.86
N GLN A 11 6.85 -25.48 -8.04
CA GLN A 11 7.19 -24.86 -9.33
C GLN A 11 6.61 -23.45 -9.43
N TYR A 12 5.38 -23.24 -8.97
CA TYR A 12 4.68 -21.95 -9.05
C TYR A 12 4.64 -21.19 -7.73
N ARG A 13 5.56 -21.47 -6.79
CA ARG A 13 5.56 -20.85 -5.45
C ARG A 13 5.51 -19.31 -5.46
N GLU A 14 6.12 -18.69 -6.46
CA GLU A 14 6.19 -17.22 -6.64
C GLU A 14 4.87 -16.61 -7.15
N ALA A 15 3.94 -17.44 -7.63
CA ALA A 15 2.59 -17.01 -7.99
C ALA A 15 1.67 -16.85 -6.77
N PHE A 16 2.09 -17.32 -5.60
CA PHE A 16 1.32 -17.26 -4.37
C PHE A 16 1.91 -16.21 -3.42
N ALA A 17 1.04 -15.50 -2.71
CA ALA A 17 1.46 -14.65 -1.61
C ALA A 17 2.03 -15.50 -0.47
N SER A 18 3.14 -15.08 0.11
CA SER A 18 3.73 -15.69 1.30
C SER A 18 3.90 -14.66 2.42
N ASP A 19 4.21 -15.09 3.64
CA ASP A 19 4.48 -14.17 4.75
C ASP A 19 5.67 -13.23 4.45
N ASN A 20 6.60 -13.67 3.61
CA ASN A 20 7.78 -12.89 3.19
C ASN A 20 7.51 -12.03 1.94
N GLU A 21 6.59 -12.46 1.07
CA GLU A 21 6.18 -11.78 -0.15
C GLU A 21 4.64 -11.70 -0.22
N PRO A 22 4.01 -10.88 0.62
CA PRO A 22 2.56 -10.89 0.80
C PRO A 22 1.80 -10.18 -0.33
N LEU A 23 2.49 -9.29 -1.04
CA LEU A 23 2.04 -8.76 -2.31
C LEU A 23 2.88 -9.48 -3.36
N GLY A 24 2.26 -10.39 -4.12
CA GLY A 24 2.92 -10.97 -5.29
C GLY A 24 3.49 -9.87 -6.17
N ALA A 25 4.57 -10.15 -6.91
CA ALA A 25 5.32 -9.15 -7.67
C ALA A 25 4.50 -8.55 -8.86
N ILE A 26 3.52 -7.69 -8.56
CA ILE A 26 2.72 -6.96 -9.56
C ILE A 26 3.59 -5.84 -10.12
N LYS A 27 4.18 -6.05 -11.29
CA LYS A 27 4.95 -5.05 -12.04
C LYS A 27 4.10 -4.50 -13.19
N GLY A 28 4.30 -3.24 -13.58
CA GLY A 28 3.69 -2.66 -14.80
C GLY A 28 2.25 -2.18 -14.66
N HIS A 29 1.76 -2.00 -13.44
CA HIS A 29 0.39 -1.51 -13.16
C HIS A 29 0.40 -0.10 -12.55
N GLU A 30 1.47 0.67 -12.78
CA GLU A 30 1.57 2.05 -12.36
C GLU A 30 0.52 2.89 -13.10
N VAL A 31 -0.29 3.64 -12.35
CA VAL A 31 -1.31 4.51 -12.91
C VAL A 31 -0.80 5.94 -12.88
N ASP A 32 -0.64 6.55 -14.06
CA ASP A 32 -0.41 7.99 -14.16
C ASP A 32 -1.75 8.73 -13.99
N LYS A 33 -1.83 9.59 -12.97
CA LYS A 33 -3.01 10.42 -12.70
C LYS A 33 -2.63 11.89 -12.78
N ILE A 34 -3.07 12.53 -13.85
CA ILE A 34 -2.88 13.96 -14.07
C ILE A 34 -4.08 14.72 -13.52
N LEU A 35 -3.82 15.71 -12.66
CA LEU A 35 -4.85 16.68 -12.27
C LEU A 35 -5.04 17.68 -13.40
N HIS A 36 -6.27 17.84 -13.88
CA HIS A 36 -6.64 18.87 -14.87
C HIS A 36 -6.79 20.28 -14.26
N VAL A 37 -6.34 20.47 -13.03
CA VAL A 37 -6.44 21.75 -12.30
C VAL A 37 -5.07 22.16 -11.80
N GLU A 38 -4.70 23.41 -12.06
CA GLU A 38 -3.44 23.99 -11.60
C GLU A 38 -3.59 24.58 -10.19
N ARG A 39 -2.46 24.85 -9.52
CA ARG A 39 -2.47 25.52 -8.21
C ARG A 39 -3.02 26.96 -8.36
N PRO A 40 -3.73 27.50 -7.37
CA PRO A 40 -4.03 26.91 -6.06
C PRO A 40 -5.17 25.89 -6.13
N TYR A 41 -4.93 24.72 -5.53
CA TYR A 41 -5.93 23.65 -5.47
C TYR A 41 -7.19 24.07 -4.68
N PRO A 42 -8.39 23.58 -5.05
CA PRO A 42 -9.62 23.85 -4.32
C PRO A 42 -9.48 23.57 -2.82
N SER A 43 -10.05 24.45 -1.99
CA SER A 43 -10.03 24.30 -0.52
C SER A 43 -10.65 22.98 -0.05
N LEU A 44 -11.55 22.39 -0.85
CA LEU A 44 -12.16 21.09 -0.61
C LEU A 44 -11.14 19.94 -0.50
N LEU A 45 -9.97 20.08 -1.12
CA LEU A 45 -8.87 19.10 -1.04
C LEU A 45 -8.05 19.24 0.25
N ARG A 46 -8.18 20.36 0.98
CA ARG A 46 -7.47 20.63 2.24
C ARG A 46 -8.34 20.34 3.47
N LYS A 47 -9.13 19.28 3.42
CA LYS A 47 -9.93 18.88 4.59
C LYS A 47 -9.04 18.22 5.64
N PRO A 48 -9.14 18.60 6.92
CA PRO A 48 -8.48 17.86 7.98
C PRO A 48 -9.05 16.43 8.03
N ALA A 49 -8.21 15.49 8.48
CA ALA A 49 -8.69 14.14 8.77
C ALA A 49 -9.81 14.19 9.82
N TYR A 50 -10.85 13.40 9.61
CA TYR A 50 -11.92 13.25 10.58
C TYR A 50 -11.39 12.66 11.89
N PRO A 51 -11.91 13.09 13.06
CA PRO A 51 -11.47 12.54 14.33
C PRO A 51 -11.88 11.06 14.44
N ALA A 52 -10.92 10.21 14.80
CA ALA A 52 -11.15 8.81 15.10
C ALA A 52 -11.15 8.58 16.63
N SER A 53 -11.95 7.61 17.08
CA SER A 53 -11.98 7.20 18.50
C SER A 53 -10.62 6.60 18.91
N PRO A 54 -10.28 6.59 20.22
CA PRO A 54 -9.00 6.04 20.68
C PRO A 54 -8.75 4.60 20.23
N GLY A 55 -9.75 3.71 20.40
CA GLY A 55 -9.64 2.31 19.97
C GLY A 55 -9.52 2.16 18.45
N ALA A 56 -10.25 2.98 17.68
CA ALA A 56 -10.12 2.98 16.23
C ALA A 56 -8.73 3.44 15.78
N ARG A 57 -8.15 4.47 16.43
CA ARG A 57 -6.79 4.94 16.13
C ARG A 57 -5.74 3.87 16.37
N GLU A 58 -5.87 3.09 17.45
CA GLU A 58 -4.91 2.04 17.78
C GLU A 58 -4.95 0.90 16.74
N ALA A 59 -6.15 0.42 16.40
CA ALA A 59 -6.32 -0.59 15.35
C ALA A 59 -5.79 -0.10 13.99
N LEU A 60 -6.14 1.13 13.59
CA LEU A 60 -5.65 1.73 12.35
C LEU A 60 -4.13 1.84 12.33
N LYS A 61 -3.50 2.17 13.47
CA LYS A 61 -2.04 2.29 13.55
C LYS A 61 -1.35 0.96 13.24
N SER A 62 -1.89 -0.17 13.69
CA SER A 62 -1.34 -1.49 13.39
C SER A 62 -1.34 -1.75 11.87
N HIS A 63 -2.49 -1.56 11.24
CA HIS A 63 -2.66 -1.80 9.81
C HIS A 63 -1.84 -0.83 8.94
N ILE A 64 -1.74 0.44 9.34
CA ILE A 64 -0.91 1.41 8.63
C ILE A 64 0.57 0.97 8.68
N ASN A 65 1.06 0.51 9.83
CA ASN A 65 2.44 0.01 9.95
C ASN A 65 2.69 -1.23 9.09
N GLU A 66 1.73 -2.15 9.01
CA GLU A 66 1.81 -3.31 8.12
C GLU A 66 1.92 -2.85 6.66
N LEU A 67 1.03 -1.99 6.20
CA LEU A 67 1.02 -1.47 4.83
C LEU A 67 2.29 -0.67 4.47
N MET A 68 2.90 0.03 5.44
CA MET A 68 4.19 0.68 5.25
C MET A 68 5.32 -0.35 5.06
N LYS A 69 5.35 -1.42 5.86
CA LYS A 69 6.33 -2.52 5.69
C LYS A 69 6.19 -3.23 4.35
N LEU A 70 4.96 -3.33 3.84
CA LEU A 70 4.69 -3.90 2.50
C LEU A 70 5.06 -2.95 1.36
N GLY A 71 5.46 -1.71 1.64
CA GLY A 71 5.71 -0.69 0.62
C GLY A 71 4.45 -0.19 -0.10
N ALA A 72 3.26 -0.59 0.34
CA ALA A 72 1.98 -0.15 -0.21
C ALA A 72 1.62 1.28 0.22
N LEU A 73 2.07 1.68 1.43
CA LEU A 73 2.00 3.06 1.91
C LEU A 73 3.40 3.62 2.11
N ARG A 74 3.55 4.93 1.85
CA ARG A 74 4.78 5.67 2.11
C ARG A 74 4.45 7.04 2.70
N LYS A 75 5.31 7.53 3.59
CA LYS A 75 5.22 8.88 4.13
C LYS A 75 5.61 9.91 3.07
N VAL A 76 4.78 10.94 2.92
CA VAL A 76 4.98 12.05 1.99
C VAL A 76 4.86 13.35 2.77
N GLY A 77 5.76 14.29 2.51
CA GLY A 77 5.77 15.63 3.09
C GLY A 77 4.63 16.52 2.56
N ASN A 78 4.43 17.66 3.19
CA ASN A 78 3.39 18.63 2.80
C ASN A 78 3.63 19.27 1.41
N ASP A 79 4.86 19.23 0.96
CA ASP A 79 5.34 19.62 -0.37
C ASP A 79 5.12 18.54 -1.44
N GLY A 80 4.75 17.32 -1.03
CA GLY A 80 4.66 16.16 -1.91
C GLY A 80 5.98 15.40 -2.06
N GLU A 81 7.03 15.81 -1.35
CA GLU A 81 8.31 15.09 -1.38
C GLU A 81 8.22 13.81 -0.55
N VAL A 82 8.77 12.74 -1.11
CA VAL A 82 8.85 11.47 -0.41
C VAL A 82 9.90 11.57 0.69
N SER A 83 9.49 11.33 1.94
CA SER A 83 10.46 11.15 3.02
C SER A 83 11.13 9.79 2.86
N LEU A 84 12.40 9.78 2.49
CA LEU A 84 13.25 8.59 2.46
C LEU A 84 13.83 8.39 3.87
N GLU A 85 13.10 7.67 4.72
CA GLU A 85 13.63 7.07 5.96
C GLU A 85 13.71 5.56 5.78
#